data_AF-A0A1E3R3H0-F1
#
_entry.id   AF-A0A1E3R3H0-F1
#
_cell.length_a   1.000
_cell.length_b   1.000
_cell.length_c   1.000
_cell.angle_alpha   90.00
_cell.angle_beta   90.00
_cell.angle_gamma   90.00
#
_symmetry.space_group_name_H-M   'P 1'
#
loop_
_entity.id
_entity.type
_entity.pdbx_description
1 polymer ?
#
loop_
_entity_poly.entity_id
_entity_poly.type
_entity_poly.pdbx_seq_one_letter_code
_entity_poly.pdbx_strand_id
1 'polypeptide(L)'
;MSAESDGDDAPRALLALYDDALPVVYGYFVRRCGDRGTAEDLTSETFLAAMDAARKATPPPISVRWLLGVARHKLADHYRRRPDRFSVPVAELPEPLDAPDDWDVELDRIVAESVLAKL
;
A
#
# COMPACT_ATOMS: atom_id res chain seq x y z
N MET A 1 -8.18 -16.35 -34.46
CA MET A 1 -7.37 -16.62 -33.26
C MET A 1 -6.92 -15.29 -32.70
N SER A 2 -7.65 -14.74 -31.73
CA SER A 2 -7.32 -13.47 -31.08
C SER A 2 -7.75 -13.58 -29.63
N ALA A 3 -6.81 -13.95 -28.76
CA ALA A 3 -6.98 -14.02 -27.32
C ALA A 3 -5.64 -13.65 -26.67
N GLU A 4 -5.14 -12.45 -26.97
CA GLU A 4 -3.96 -11.85 -26.34
C GLU A 4 -4.24 -10.35 -26.17
N SER A 5 -4.97 -9.97 -25.11
CA SER A 5 -4.97 -8.56 -24.67
C SER A 5 -5.25 -8.32 -23.19
N ASP A 6 -5.66 -9.32 -22.39
CA ASP A 6 -5.95 -9.09 -20.95
C ASP A 6 -4.69 -8.81 -20.11
N GLY A 7 -3.55 -9.42 -20.46
CA GLY A 7 -2.30 -9.28 -19.69
C GLY A 7 -1.61 -7.91 -19.83
N ASP A 8 -1.91 -7.18 -20.90
CA ASP A 8 -1.28 -5.89 -21.20
C ASP A 8 -2.07 -4.71 -20.61
N ASP A 9 -3.28 -4.96 -20.11
CA ASP A 9 -4.15 -3.93 -19.52
C ASP A 9 -3.76 -3.61 -18.08
N ALA A 10 -3.46 -4.61 -17.25
CA ALA A 10 -3.18 -4.37 -15.82
C ALA A 10 -1.94 -3.49 -15.56
N PRO A 11 -0.78 -3.64 -16.25
CA PRO A 11 0.33 -2.71 -16.09
C PRO A 11 -0.05 -1.29 -16.52
N ARG A 12 -0.85 -1.15 -17.58
CA ARG A 12 -1.31 0.13 -18.11
C ARG A 12 -2.30 0.81 -17.14
N ALA A 13 -3.19 0.02 -16.53
CA ALA A 13 -4.11 0.46 -15.48
C ALA A 13 -3.37 0.93 -14.22
N LEU A 14 -2.31 0.23 -13.81
CA LEU A 14 -1.47 0.67 -12.68
C LEU A 14 -0.79 2.02 -12.98
N LEU A 15 -0.26 2.21 -14.19
CA LEU A 15 0.34 3.49 -14.59
C LEU A 15 -0.70 4.61 -14.63
N ALA A 16 -1.90 4.35 -15.15
CA ALA A 16 -2.99 5.33 -15.16
C ALA A 16 -3.47 5.71 -13.74
N LEU A 17 -3.34 4.80 -12.78
CA LEU A 17 -3.70 5.02 -11.37
C LEU A 17 -2.59 5.71 -10.56
N TYR A 18 -1.36 5.77 -11.09
CA TYR A 18 -0.18 6.11 -10.30
C TYR A 18 -0.26 7.48 -9.62
N ASP A 19 -0.66 8.52 -10.36
CA ASP A 19 -0.73 9.89 -9.85
C ASP A 19 -1.74 10.03 -8.70
N ASP A 20 -2.85 9.30 -8.75
CA ASP A 20 -3.87 9.26 -7.69
C ASP A 20 -3.41 8.41 -6.49
N ALA A 21 -2.74 7.29 -6.74
CA ALA A 21 -2.38 6.33 -5.71
C ALA A 21 -1.10 6.69 -4.93
N LEU A 22 -0.12 7.33 -5.59
CA LEU A 22 1.17 7.66 -5.00
C LEU A 22 1.05 8.47 -3.70
N PRO A 23 0.32 9.61 -3.66
CA PRO A 23 0.19 10.39 -2.42
C PRO A 23 -0.53 9.62 -1.31
N VAL A 24 -1.45 8.72 -1.64
CA VAL A 24 -2.17 7.89 -0.67
C VAL A 24 -1.25 6.85 -0.04
N VAL A 25 -0.51 6.09 -0.85
CA VAL A 25 0.43 5.06 -0.39
C VAL A 25 1.59 5.71 0.39
N TYR A 26 2.16 6.78 -0.14
CA TYR A 26 3.22 7.51 0.55
C TYR A 26 2.73 8.11 1.87
N GLY A 27 1.55 8.74 1.87
CA GLY A 27 0.93 9.29 3.08
C GLY A 27 0.56 8.23 4.13
N TYR A 28 0.25 7.00 3.70
CA TYR A 28 0.07 5.86 4.60
C TYR A 28 1.37 5.52 5.35
N PHE A 29 2.51 5.50 4.64
CA PHE A 29 3.80 5.20 5.24
C PHE A 29 4.36 6.35 6.08
N VAL A 30 4.24 7.60 5.63
CA VAL A 30 4.72 8.78 6.39
C VAL A 30 4.11 8.85 7.79
N ARG A 31 2.85 8.43 7.94
CA ARG A 31 2.16 8.40 9.24
C ARG A 31 2.57 7.25 10.16
N ARG A 32 3.23 6.22 9.62
CA ARG A 32 3.56 4.98 10.34
C ARG A 32 5.06 4.74 10.48
N CYS A 33 5.86 5.32 9.60
CA CYS A 33 7.30 5.24 9.64
C CYS A 33 7.84 6.40 10.49
N GLY A 34 8.90 6.14 11.26
CA GLY A 34 9.53 7.18 12.09
C GLY A 34 10.43 8.14 11.32
N ASP A 35 10.65 7.91 10.02
CA ASP A 35 11.49 8.73 9.16
C ASP A 35 11.01 8.69 7.70
N ARG A 36 11.39 9.73 6.94
CA ARG A 36 10.96 9.94 5.55
C ARG A 36 11.59 8.94 4.58
N GLY A 37 12.85 8.56 4.78
CA GLY A 37 13.56 7.63 3.89
C GLY A 37 12.91 6.26 3.89
N THR A 38 12.57 5.73 5.07
CA THR A 38 11.81 4.48 5.18
C THR A 38 10.46 4.55 4.46
N ALA A 39 9.77 5.70 4.52
CA ALA A 39 8.50 5.88 3.82
C ALA A 39 8.65 5.90 2.29
N GLU A 40 9.68 6.59 1.77
CA GLU A 40 10.01 6.63 0.33
C GLU A 40 10.37 5.22 -0.19
N ASP A 41 11.18 4.48 0.57
CA ASP A 41 11.59 3.11 0.22
C ASP A 41 10.40 2.15 0.17
N LEU A 42 9.57 2.13 1.22
CA LEU A 42 8.41 1.23 1.28
C LEU A 42 7.34 1.59 0.23
N THR A 43 7.22 2.87 -0.12
CA THR A 43 6.39 3.30 -1.24
C THR A 43 6.90 2.71 -2.55
N SER A 44 8.19 2.87 -2.82
CA SER A 44 8.83 2.33 -4.01
C SER A 44 8.68 0.80 -4.10
N GLU A 45 8.91 0.09 -3.00
CA GLU A 45 8.69 -1.35 -2.91
C GLU A 45 7.24 -1.77 -3.17
N THR A 46 6.28 -0.96 -2.74
CA THR A 46 4.84 -1.23 -2.95
C THR A 46 4.50 -1.15 -4.44
N PHE A 47 4.93 -0.10 -5.14
CA PHE A 47 4.68 0.06 -6.57
C PHE A 47 5.46 -0.93 -7.43
N LEU A 48 6.68 -1.31 -7.03
CA LEU A 48 7.43 -2.39 -7.69
C LEU A 48 6.69 -3.72 -7.57
N ALA A 49 6.23 -4.08 -6.36
CA ALA A 49 5.43 -5.28 -6.13
C ALA A 49 4.10 -5.25 -6.90
N ALA A 50 3.49 -4.07 -7.05
CA ALA A 50 2.29 -3.88 -7.86
C ALA A 50 2.56 -4.13 -9.35
N MET A 51 3.66 -3.60 -9.90
CA MET A 51 4.07 -3.86 -11.27
C MET A 51 4.38 -5.34 -11.52
N ASP A 52 5.02 -6.02 -10.56
CA ASP A 52 5.25 -7.47 -10.62
C ASP A 52 3.92 -8.24 -10.62
N ALA A 53 2.95 -7.84 -9.79
CA ALA A 53 1.63 -8.45 -9.74
C ALA A 53 0.83 -8.23 -11.02
N ALA A 54 0.92 -7.03 -11.60
CA ALA A 54 0.23 -6.66 -12.83
C ALA A 54 0.73 -7.44 -14.07
N ARG A 55 1.99 -7.90 -14.07
CA ARG A 55 2.57 -8.73 -15.14
C ARG A 55 2.24 -10.22 -15.06
N LYS A 56 1.51 -10.66 -14.03
CA LYS A 56 1.13 -12.08 -13.91
C LYS A 56 0.11 -12.45 -14.97
N ALA A 57 0.07 -13.72 -15.37
CA ALA A 57 -0.92 -14.26 -16.32
C ALA A 57 -2.37 -14.02 -15.87
N THR A 58 -2.59 -13.90 -14.56
CA THR A 58 -3.88 -13.52 -13.98
C THR A 58 -3.60 -12.45 -12.92
N PRO A 59 -3.62 -11.16 -13.29
CA PRO A 59 -3.33 -10.07 -12.38
C PRO A 59 -4.48 -9.86 -11.38
N PRO A 60 -4.20 -9.40 -10.15
CA PRO A 60 -5.24 -8.99 -9.22
C PRO A 60 -5.93 -7.70 -9.70
N PRO A 61 -7.11 -7.35 -9.16
CA PRO A 61 -7.76 -6.08 -9.47
C PRO A 61 -6.97 -4.91 -8.85
N ILE A 62 -6.02 -4.37 -9.61
CA ILE A 62 -5.17 -3.25 -9.19
C ILE A 62 -6.05 -2.04 -8.89
N SER A 63 -5.96 -1.56 -7.65
CA SER A 63 -6.73 -0.43 -7.14
C SER A 63 -5.98 0.20 -5.96
N VAL A 64 -6.36 1.42 -5.54
CA VAL A 64 -5.80 2.05 -4.33
C VAL A 64 -5.99 1.15 -3.10
N ARG A 65 -7.16 0.51 -2.98
CA ARG A 65 -7.45 -0.42 -1.88
C ARG A 65 -6.50 -1.61 -1.86
N TRP A 66 -6.25 -2.21 -3.03
CA TRP A 66 -5.32 -3.31 -3.15
C TRP A 66 -3.87 -2.88 -2.85
N LEU A 67 -3.45 -1.70 -3.34
CA LEU A 67 -2.12 -1.15 -3.07
C LEU A 67 -1.86 -0.90 -1.58
N LEU A 68 -2.85 -0.41 -0.83
CA LEU A 68 -2.71 -0.27 0.62
C LEU A 68 -2.65 -1.62 1.35
N GLY A 69 -3.33 -2.64 0.83
CA GLY A 69 -3.13 -4.02 1.27
C GLY A 69 -1.67 -4.45 1.11
N VAL A 70 -1.06 -4.21 -0.05
CA VAL A 70 0.38 -4.48 -0.28
C VAL A 70 1.25 -3.66 0.68
N ALA A 71 0.95 -2.37 0.84
CA ALA A 71 1.69 -1.46 1.72
C ALA A 71 1.70 -1.94 3.18
N ARG A 72 0.56 -2.42 3.68
CA ARG A 72 0.43 -3.02 5.02
C ARG A 72 1.32 -4.25 5.18
N HIS A 73 1.36 -5.13 4.18
CA HIS A 73 2.26 -6.29 4.21
C HIS A 73 3.72 -5.88 4.22
N LYS A 74 4.11 -4.90 3.39
CA LYS A 74 5.47 -4.35 3.33
C LYS A 74 5.90 -3.74 4.66
N LEU A 75 5.03 -2.97 5.29
CA LEU A 75 5.30 -2.39 6.61
C LEU A 75 5.49 -3.46 7.69
N ALA A 76 4.59 -4.45 7.76
CA ALA A 76 4.68 -5.52 8.73
C ALA A 76 5.97 -6.34 8.56
N ASP A 77 6.35 -6.61 7.31
CA ASP A 77 7.57 -7.32 6.96
C ASP A 77 8.83 -6.48 7.27
N HIS A 78 8.81 -5.17 7.02
CA HIS A 78 9.88 -4.24 7.41
C HIS A 78 10.18 -4.30 8.91
N TYR A 79 9.14 -4.27 9.76
CA TYR A 79 9.34 -4.38 11.21
C TYR A 79 9.77 -5.78 11.65
N ARG A 80 9.23 -6.84 11.06
CA ARG A 80 9.66 -8.23 11.35
C ARG A 80 11.13 -8.47 11.05
N ARG A 81 11.68 -7.81 10.02
CA ARG A 81 13.10 -7.94 9.59
C ARG A 81 14.09 -7.09 10.41
N ARG A 82 13.64 -6.33 11.40
CA ARG A 82 14.51 -5.58 12.33
C ARG A 82 14.65 -6.33 13.66
N PRO A 83 15.50 -7.37 13.76
CA PRO A 83 15.67 -8.14 15.00
C PRO A 83 16.24 -7.31 16.17
N ASP A 84 16.94 -6.20 15.90
CA ASP A 84 17.65 -5.42 16.93
C ASP A 84 16.80 -4.41 17.73
N ARG A 85 15.49 -4.27 17.43
CA ARG A 85 14.61 -3.36 18.20
C ARG A 85 13.57 -4.04 19.09
N PHE A 86 13.52 -5.37 19.14
CA PHE A 86 12.59 -6.12 19.99
C PHE A 86 13.22 -6.68 21.28
N SER A 87 14.43 -6.27 21.64
CA SER A 87 15.00 -6.46 22.99
C SER A 87 15.01 -5.14 23.76
N VAL A 88 13.84 -4.55 23.98
CA VAL A 88 13.66 -3.56 25.05
C VAL A 88 12.88 -4.27 26.15
N PRO A 89 13.39 -4.36 27.40
CA PRO A 89 12.54 -4.76 28.51
C PRO A 89 11.42 -3.73 28.57
N VAL A 90 10.17 -4.19 28.39
CA VAL A 90 9.00 -3.32 28.39
C VAL A 90 8.84 -2.70 29.78
N ALA A 91 9.43 -1.52 29.98
CA ALA A 91 8.96 -0.56 30.97
C ALA A 91 8.00 0.35 30.20
N GLU A 92 6.70 0.07 30.34
CA GLU A 92 5.58 0.70 29.64
C GLU A 92 5.68 0.61 28.11
N LEU A 93 4.92 -0.35 27.54
CA LEU A 93 4.36 -0.13 26.21
C LEU A 93 3.69 1.26 26.27
N PRO A 94 3.99 2.22 25.38
CA PRO A 94 3.03 3.30 25.18
C PRO A 94 1.69 2.62 24.96
N GLU A 95 0.68 3.01 25.75
CA GLU A 95 -0.69 2.53 25.66
C GLU A 95 -0.95 2.19 24.18
N PRO A 96 -1.33 0.94 23.85
CA PRO A 96 -1.71 0.66 22.48
C PRO A 96 -2.64 1.79 22.10
N LEU A 97 -2.31 2.52 21.04
CA LEU A 97 -3.29 3.43 20.49
C LEU A 97 -4.41 2.48 20.07
N ASP A 98 -5.39 2.30 20.95
CA ASP A 98 -6.67 1.64 20.75
C ASP A 98 -7.50 2.44 19.73
N ALA A 99 -6.85 3.23 18.88
CA ALA A 99 -7.34 3.48 17.56
C ALA A 99 -7.42 2.11 16.88
N PRO A 100 -8.63 1.55 16.65
CA PRO A 100 -8.78 0.54 15.62
C PRO A 100 -7.98 1.01 14.40
N ASP A 101 -7.36 0.08 13.65
CA ASP A 101 -6.76 0.35 12.34
C ASP A 101 -7.91 0.80 11.41
N ASP A 102 -8.39 2.03 11.61
CA ASP A 102 -9.57 2.63 10.96
C ASP A 102 -9.28 2.96 9.51
N TRP A 103 -8.10 2.58 9.04
CA TRP A 103 -7.65 2.78 7.69
C TRP A 103 -8.48 2.01 6.69
N ASP A 104 -9.14 0.92 7.10
CA ASP A 104 -10.16 0.32 6.25
C ASP A 104 -11.34 1.30 6.02
N VAL A 105 -11.76 2.03 7.06
CA VAL A 105 -12.84 3.04 7.01
C VAL A 105 -12.39 4.30 6.26
N GLU A 106 -11.20 4.80 6.55
CA GLU A 106 -10.63 5.97 5.87
C GLU A 106 -10.33 5.67 4.40
N LEU A 107 -9.92 4.46 4.08
CA LEU A 107 -9.75 3.99 2.70
C LEU A 107 -11.10 3.87 1.98
N ASP A 108 -12.11 3.32 2.63
CA ASP A 108 -13.46 3.26 2.07
C ASP A 108 -14.01 4.68 1.80
N ARG A 109 -13.70 5.65 2.68
CA ARG A 109 -14.02 7.08 2.48
C ARG A 109 -13.27 7.67 1.28
N ILE A 110 -11.94 7.52 1.21
CA ILE A 110 -11.11 8.03 0.10
C ILE A 110 -11.57 7.42 -1.23
N VAL A 111 -11.88 6.12 -1.25
CA VAL A 111 -12.40 5.44 -2.45
C VAL A 111 -13.75 6.01 -2.84
N ALA A 112 -14.67 6.19 -1.90
CA ALA A 112 -15.98 6.78 -2.16
C ALA A 112 -15.86 8.20 -2.74
N GLU A 113 -14.99 9.05 -2.18
CA GLU A 113 -14.73 10.40 -2.68
C GLU A 113 -14.18 10.37 -4.12
N SER A 114 -13.29 9.44 -4.43
CA SER A 114 -12.70 9.30 -5.78
C SER A 114 -13.70 8.82 -6.84
N VAL A 115 -14.68 7.99 -6.46
CA VAL A 115 -15.74 7.51 -7.36
C VAL A 115 -16.75 8.63 -7.62
N LEU A 116 -17.11 9.40 -6.58
CA LEU A 116 -18.01 10.54 -6.70
C LEU A 116 -17.43 11.65 -7.58
N ALA A 117 -16.10 11.85 -7.57
CA ALA A 117 -15.44 12.84 -8.40
C ALA A 117 -15.37 12.48 -9.91
N LYS A 118 -15.69 11.23 -10.29
CA LYS A 118 -15.65 10.72 -11.68
C LYS A 118 -17.04 10.65 -12.35
N LEU A 119 -18.09 11.10 -11.66
CA LEU A 119 -19.48 11.23 -12.18
C LEU A 119 -19.75 12.67 -12.65
#